data_AF-A0A849WYN0-F1
#
_entry.id   AF-A0A849WYN0-F1
#
_cell.length_a   1.000
_cell.length_b   1.000
_cell.length_c   1.000
_cell.angle_alpha   90.00
_cell.angle_beta   90.00
_cell.angle_gamma   90.00
#
_symmetry.space_group_name_H-M   'P 1'
#
loop_
_entity.id
_entity.type
_entity.pdbx_description
1 polymer ?
#
loop_
_entity_poly.entity_id
_entity_poly.type
_entity_poly.pdbx_seq_one_letter_code
_entity_poly.pdbx_strand_id
1 'polypeptide(L)'
;MIRSLAALVAAGLLSACGSTMGLRAKVRDEVTHLNFRQAERELTQPRILEDAKNRLLTLLDLGLVAHYAGEFEKSNRFLFAAKRVHRELFTQSVTESVSTLFVNDNSATYAGMDYEISLAHYYAAMNFFFLSRAEKVEPWEIPELKAGNDVVFPRVSEE
;
A
#
# COMPACT_ATOMS: atom_id res chain seq x y z
N MET A 1 -3.98 44.04 -11.45
CA MET A 1 -4.15 42.72 -12.11
C MET A 1 -3.00 41.76 -11.80
N ILE A 2 -1.73 42.15 -11.91
CA ILE A 2 -0.56 41.27 -11.65
C ILE A 2 -0.47 40.78 -10.19
N ARG A 3 -0.82 41.62 -9.21
CA ARG A 3 -0.83 41.23 -7.78
C ARG A 3 -1.89 40.18 -7.44
N SER A 4 -3.04 40.23 -8.10
CA SER A 4 -4.14 39.27 -7.93
C SER A 4 -3.81 37.92 -8.58
N LEU A 5 -3.06 37.94 -9.70
CA LEU A 5 -2.58 36.74 -10.38
C LEU A 5 -1.51 36.02 -9.55
N ALA A 6 -0.58 36.76 -8.94
CA ALA A 6 0.43 36.20 -8.04
C ALA A 6 -0.18 35.56 -6.78
N ALA A 7 -1.25 36.14 -6.24
CA ALA A 7 -1.99 35.58 -5.10
C ALA A 7 -2.71 34.27 -5.46
N LEU A 8 -3.29 34.17 -6.67
CA LEU A 8 -3.94 32.96 -7.17
C LEU A 8 -2.94 31.81 -7.44
N VAL A 9 -1.77 32.14 -7.98
CA VAL A 9 -0.68 31.16 -8.18
C VAL A 9 -0.10 30.70 -6.84
N ALA A 10 0.09 31.60 -5.88
CA ALA A 10 0.53 31.26 -4.53
C ALA A 10 -0.49 30.38 -3.78
N ALA A 11 -1.79 30.65 -3.93
CA ALA A 11 -2.85 29.82 -3.35
C ALA A 11 -2.95 28.43 -4.00
N GLY A 12 -2.67 28.31 -5.30
CA GLY A 12 -2.63 27.01 -6.00
C GLY A 12 -1.47 26.11 -5.56
N LEU A 13 -0.33 26.70 -5.17
CA LEU A 13 0.87 25.97 -4.76
C LEU A 13 0.76 25.38 -3.33
N LEU A 14 -0.12 25.90 -2.48
CA LEU A 14 -0.29 25.45 -1.10
C LEU A 14 -1.21 24.22 -0.95
N SER A 15 -1.98 23.86 -1.97
CA SER A 15 -2.95 22.75 -1.90
C SER A 15 -2.35 21.36 -2.19
N ALA A 16 -1.09 21.28 -2.61
CA ALA A 16 -0.51 20.04 -3.13
C ALA A 16 0.12 19.12 -2.06
N CYS A 17 0.51 19.63 -0.90
CA CYS A 17 1.36 18.87 0.04
C CYS A 17 0.64 18.02 1.12
N GLY A 18 -0.69 18.09 1.25
CA GLY A 18 -1.39 17.44 2.39
C GLY A 18 -2.20 16.18 2.11
N SER A 19 -2.37 15.82 0.85
CA SER A 19 -3.58 15.07 0.47
C SER A 19 -3.53 13.56 0.76
N THR A 20 -2.39 12.86 0.68
CA THR A 20 -2.32 11.38 0.93
C THR A 20 -2.33 11.06 2.43
N MET A 21 -1.70 11.91 3.24
CA MET A 21 -1.65 11.73 4.70
C MET A 21 -3.04 11.86 5.34
N GLY A 22 -3.84 12.83 4.88
CA GLY A 22 -5.24 12.97 5.31
C GLY A 22 -6.09 11.74 4.97
N LEU A 23 -5.83 11.11 3.81
CA LEU A 23 -6.58 9.92 3.41
C LEU A 23 -6.20 8.67 4.23
N ARG A 24 -4.91 8.43 4.50
CA ARG A 24 -4.51 7.32 5.39
C ARG A 24 -4.95 7.52 6.84
N ALA A 25 -5.10 8.77 7.30
CA ALA A 25 -5.75 9.06 8.58
C ALA A 25 -7.22 8.61 8.58
N LYS A 26 -7.95 8.87 7.49
CA LYS A 26 -9.33 8.38 7.31
C LYS A 26 -9.40 6.86 7.29
N VAL A 27 -8.49 6.17 6.60
CA VAL A 27 -8.39 4.69 6.62
C VAL A 27 -8.30 4.18 8.05
N ARG A 28 -7.47 4.80 8.89
CA ARG A 28 -7.29 4.43 10.30
C ARG A 28 -8.55 4.62 11.13
N ASP A 29 -9.27 5.71 10.88
CA ASP A 29 -10.57 5.97 11.49
C ASP A 29 -11.58 4.88 11.14
N GLU A 30 -11.69 4.53 9.85
CA GLU A 30 -12.59 3.47 9.37
C GLU A 30 -12.23 2.11 9.98
N VAL A 31 -10.93 1.76 10.08
CA VAL A 31 -10.47 0.53 10.75
C VAL A 31 -10.84 0.52 12.23
N THR A 32 -10.71 1.66 12.93
CA THR A 32 -11.08 1.81 14.34
C THR A 32 -12.59 1.60 14.54
N HIS A 33 -13.39 1.99 13.56
CA HIS A 33 -14.84 1.79 13.52
C HIS A 33 -15.28 0.45 12.90
N LEU A 34 -14.35 -0.47 12.61
CA LEU A 34 -14.60 -1.79 12.00
C LEU A 34 -15.18 -1.72 10.56
N ASN A 35 -15.07 -0.57 9.90
CA ASN A 35 -15.57 -0.30 8.56
C ASN A 35 -14.55 -0.71 7.48
N PHE A 36 -14.14 -1.97 7.48
CA PHE A 36 -13.05 -2.45 6.62
C PHE A 36 -13.31 -2.29 5.11
N ARG A 37 -14.56 -2.43 4.67
CA ARG A 37 -14.93 -2.16 3.27
C ARG A 37 -14.70 -0.71 2.86
N GLN A 38 -14.98 0.24 3.77
CA GLN A 38 -14.73 1.64 3.48
C GLN A 38 -13.24 1.94 3.53
N ALA A 39 -12.51 1.38 4.52
CA ALA A 39 -11.06 1.49 4.61
C ALA A 39 -10.37 1.00 3.31
N GLU A 40 -10.82 -0.13 2.77
CA GLU A 40 -10.33 -0.64 1.49
C GLU A 40 -10.64 0.32 0.34
N ARG A 41 -11.88 0.84 0.24
CA ARG A 41 -12.26 1.81 -0.80
C ARG A 41 -11.41 3.08 -0.77
N GLU A 42 -11.04 3.56 0.41
CA GLU A 42 -10.14 4.69 0.54
C GLU A 42 -8.74 4.34 0.00
N LEU A 43 -8.22 3.15 0.33
CA LEU A 43 -6.92 2.67 -0.14
C LEU A 43 -6.87 2.36 -1.64
N THR A 44 -8.02 2.05 -2.26
CA THR A 44 -8.09 1.77 -3.70
C THR A 44 -8.37 3.00 -4.56
N GLN A 45 -8.54 4.19 -4.00
CA GLN A 45 -8.70 5.40 -4.81
C GLN A 45 -7.52 5.61 -5.77
N PRO A 46 -7.75 6.19 -6.98
CA PRO A 46 -6.73 6.26 -8.03
C PRO A 46 -5.50 7.02 -7.53
N ARG A 47 -5.74 8.07 -6.73
CA ARG A 47 -4.70 8.88 -6.11
C ARG A 47 -3.76 8.13 -5.16
N ILE A 48 -4.18 7.01 -4.57
CA ILE A 48 -3.33 6.13 -3.76
C ILE A 48 -2.68 5.04 -4.61
N LEU A 49 -3.43 4.46 -5.54
CA LEU A 49 -2.92 3.40 -6.41
C LEU A 49 -1.87 3.92 -7.41
N GLU A 50 -1.99 5.17 -7.85
CA GLU A 50 -1.05 5.85 -8.74
C GLU A 50 0.19 6.38 -8.00
N ASP A 51 0.19 6.39 -6.67
CA ASP A 51 1.34 6.80 -5.86
C ASP A 51 2.39 5.68 -5.80
N ALA A 52 3.16 5.59 -6.88
CA ALA A 52 4.22 4.59 -7.03
C ALA A 52 5.24 4.65 -5.88
N LYS A 53 5.48 5.83 -5.29
CA LYS A 53 6.43 6.00 -4.17
C LYS A 53 5.95 5.30 -2.90
N ASN A 54 4.64 5.20 -2.70
CA ASN A 54 4.04 4.59 -1.52
C ASN A 54 3.41 3.22 -1.81
N ARG A 55 3.76 2.59 -2.93
CA ARG A 55 3.23 1.29 -3.35
C ARG A 55 3.37 0.21 -2.28
N LEU A 56 4.53 0.12 -1.63
CA LEU A 56 4.76 -0.83 -0.54
C LEU A 56 3.80 -0.59 0.63
N LEU A 57 3.68 0.67 1.06
CA LEU A 57 2.80 1.06 2.15
C LEU A 57 1.33 0.77 1.83
N THR A 58 0.90 0.99 0.58
CA THR A 58 -0.45 0.63 0.12
C THR A 58 -0.71 -0.87 0.21
N LEU A 59 0.25 -1.72 -0.18
CA LEU A 59 0.12 -3.17 -0.07
C LEU A 59 0.07 -3.64 1.39
N LEU A 60 0.88 -3.05 2.28
CA LEU A 60 0.84 -3.36 3.71
C LEU A 60 -0.52 -2.99 4.33
N ASP A 61 -1.01 -1.78 4.06
CA ASP A 61 -2.31 -1.32 4.57
C ASP A 61 -3.47 -2.20 4.05
N LEU A 62 -3.49 -2.53 2.75
CA LEU A 62 -4.50 -3.43 2.17
C LEU A 62 -4.44 -4.84 2.80
N GLY A 63 -3.22 -5.35 3.05
CA GLY A 63 -3.01 -6.61 3.74
C GLY A 63 -3.59 -6.62 5.15
N LEU A 64 -3.36 -5.55 5.92
CA LEU A 64 -3.88 -5.41 7.28
C LEU A 64 -5.40 -5.20 7.32
N VAL A 65 -5.94 -4.34 6.44
CA VAL A 65 -7.39 -4.13 6.32
C VAL A 65 -8.10 -5.46 6.00
N ALA A 66 -7.57 -6.22 5.04
CA ALA A 66 -8.12 -7.54 4.70
C ALA A 66 -8.01 -8.55 5.86
N HIS A 67 -6.91 -8.52 6.62
CA HIS A 67 -6.76 -9.36 7.81
C HIS A 67 -7.86 -9.06 8.84
N TYR A 68 -8.07 -7.78 9.15
CA TYR A 68 -9.10 -7.38 10.11
C TYR A 68 -10.53 -7.65 9.62
N ALA A 69 -10.75 -7.62 8.30
CA ALA A 69 -12.00 -8.06 7.69
C ALA A 69 -12.24 -9.58 7.71
N GLY A 70 -11.25 -10.38 8.12
CA GLY A 70 -11.32 -11.84 8.07
C GLY A 70 -11.10 -12.42 6.67
N GLU A 71 -10.69 -11.59 5.71
CA GLU A 71 -10.38 -11.97 4.32
C GLU A 71 -8.93 -12.48 4.23
N PHE A 72 -8.62 -13.57 4.93
CA PHE A 72 -7.24 -14.02 5.16
C PHE A 72 -6.47 -14.40 3.90
N GLU A 73 -7.12 -15.01 2.90
CA GLU A 73 -6.49 -15.31 1.60
C GLU A 73 -6.08 -14.04 0.88
N LYS A 74 -6.99 -13.05 0.83
CA LYS A 74 -6.77 -11.74 0.22
C LYS A 74 -5.66 -10.97 0.93
N SER A 75 -5.67 -11.01 2.26
CA SER A 75 -4.61 -10.45 3.10
C SER A 75 -3.24 -11.07 2.75
N ASN A 76 -3.15 -12.40 2.67
CA ASN A 76 -1.90 -13.08 2.29
C ASN A 76 -1.39 -12.66 0.91
N ARG A 77 -2.27 -12.53 -0.09
CA ARG A 77 -1.90 -12.06 -1.42
C ARG A 77 -1.26 -10.67 -1.36
N PHE A 78 -1.84 -9.72 -0.62
CA PHE A 78 -1.25 -8.40 -0.43
C PHE A 78 0.08 -8.43 0.34
N LEU A 79 0.16 -9.15 1.46
CA LEU A 79 1.36 -9.23 2.29
C LEU A 79 2.53 -9.88 1.54
N PHE A 80 2.27 -10.86 0.66
CA PHE A 80 3.30 -11.45 -0.20
C PHE A 80 3.75 -10.50 -1.31
N ALA A 81 2.83 -9.76 -1.94
CA ALA A 81 3.22 -8.70 -2.85
C ALA A 81 4.06 -7.62 -2.15
N ALA A 82 3.68 -7.20 -0.93
CA ALA A 82 4.43 -6.24 -0.14
C ALA A 82 5.87 -6.72 0.10
N LYS A 83 6.06 -7.97 0.53
CA LYS A 83 7.39 -8.57 0.73
C LYS A 83 8.23 -8.62 -0.55
N ARG A 84 7.61 -8.87 -1.70
CA ARG A 84 8.29 -8.85 -2.99
C ARG A 84 8.74 -7.44 -3.36
N VAL A 85 7.84 -6.45 -3.25
CA VAL A 85 8.17 -5.04 -3.51
C VAL A 85 9.26 -4.55 -2.56
N HIS A 86 9.20 -4.88 -1.27
CA HIS A 86 10.26 -4.55 -0.32
C HIS A 86 11.63 -5.10 -0.76
N ARG A 87 11.68 -6.36 -1.22
CA ARG A 87 12.93 -6.95 -1.72
C ARG A 87 13.47 -6.24 -2.97
N GLU A 88 12.58 -5.86 -3.88
CA GLU A 88 12.93 -5.08 -5.08
C GLU A 88 13.53 -3.72 -4.69
N LEU A 89 12.86 -3.00 -3.79
CA LEU A 89 13.30 -1.68 -3.32
C LEU A 89 14.59 -1.75 -2.49
N PHE A 90 14.75 -2.77 -1.65
CA PHE A 90 15.97 -3.00 -0.88
C PHE A 90 17.17 -3.33 -1.79
N THR A 91 16.94 -4.15 -2.83
CA THR A 91 17.99 -4.48 -3.81
C THR A 91 18.37 -3.24 -4.62
N GLN A 92 17.39 -2.44 -5.02
CA GLN A 92 17.61 -1.14 -5.68
C GLN A 92 18.38 -0.20 -4.78
N SER A 93 17.99 0.00 -3.52
CA SER A 93 18.69 0.92 -2.62
C SER A 93 20.14 0.53 -2.38
N VAL A 94 20.45 -0.77 -2.26
CA VAL A 94 21.84 -1.27 -2.16
C VAL A 94 22.63 -0.98 -3.45
N THR A 95 21.99 -1.07 -4.62
CA THR A 95 22.63 -0.79 -5.93
C THR A 95 22.75 0.72 -6.20
N GLU A 96 21.74 1.51 -5.85
CA GLU A 96 21.66 2.98 -5.97
C GLU A 96 22.49 3.71 -4.91
N SER A 97 22.93 3.06 -3.83
CA SER A 97 23.81 3.65 -2.81
C SER A 97 25.10 4.25 -3.39
N VAL A 98 25.51 3.85 -4.60
CA VAL A 98 26.66 4.42 -5.31
C VAL A 98 26.30 5.73 -6.03
N SER A 99 25.04 5.94 -6.42
CA SER A 99 24.55 7.12 -7.14
C SER A 99 23.85 8.17 -6.25
N THR A 100 23.27 7.78 -5.11
CA THR A 100 22.50 8.67 -4.21
C THR A 100 23.34 9.62 -3.37
N LEU A 101 24.67 9.47 -3.33
CA LEU A 101 25.56 10.50 -2.76
C LEU A 101 25.41 11.88 -3.44
N PHE A 102 24.80 11.93 -4.63
CA PHE A 102 24.64 13.15 -5.43
C PHE A 102 23.19 13.65 -5.57
N VAL A 103 22.17 12.95 -5.05
CA VAL A 103 20.75 13.28 -5.27
C VAL A 103 19.97 13.37 -3.96
N ASN A 104 19.16 14.42 -3.83
CA ASN A 104 18.34 14.77 -2.67
C ASN A 104 17.48 13.60 -2.13
N ASP A 105 17.62 13.34 -0.82
CA ASP A 105 17.05 12.24 -0.01
C ASP A 105 15.51 12.18 -0.06
N ASN A 106 14.84 13.31 -0.29
CA ASN A 106 13.37 13.42 -0.23
C ASN A 106 12.64 12.86 -1.48
N SER A 107 13.36 12.23 -2.40
CA SER A 107 12.82 11.65 -3.63
C SER A 107 12.64 10.13 -3.58
N ALA A 108 13.17 9.47 -2.54
CA ALA A 108 13.18 8.03 -2.41
C ALA A 108 11.79 7.39 -2.34
N THR A 109 11.67 6.20 -2.93
CA THR A 109 10.49 5.34 -2.80
C THR A 109 10.45 4.74 -1.39
N TYR A 110 9.27 4.65 -0.78
CA TYR A 110 9.10 4.08 0.55
C TYR A 110 9.43 2.58 0.54
N ALA A 111 10.60 2.23 1.06
CA ALA A 111 11.10 0.85 1.13
C ALA A 111 10.64 0.09 2.39
N GLY A 112 9.99 0.77 3.34
CA GLY A 112 9.51 0.18 4.59
C GLY A 112 10.62 -0.09 5.59
N MET A 113 10.22 -0.22 6.85
CA MET A 113 11.14 -0.51 7.96
C MET A 113 11.20 -2.03 8.22
N ASP A 114 12.33 -2.52 8.74
CA ASP A 114 12.53 -3.96 9.03
C ASP A 114 11.41 -4.55 9.89
N TYR A 115 10.89 -3.77 10.85
CA TYR A 115 9.82 -4.21 11.73
C TYR A 115 8.48 -4.37 11.00
N GLU A 116 8.19 -3.59 9.95
CA GLU A 116 6.95 -3.69 9.18
C GLU A 116 6.92 -4.97 8.35
N ILE A 117 8.08 -5.34 7.79
CA ILE A 117 8.22 -6.58 7.04
C ILE A 117 8.12 -7.77 7.98
N SER A 118 8.73 -7.68 9.17
CA SER A 118 8.56 -8.67 10.24
C SER A 118 7.08 -8.82 10.63
N LEU A 119 6.35 -7.70 10.71
CA LEU A 119 4.91 -7.69 10.97
C LEU A 119 4.12 -8.35 9.83
N ALA A 120 4.48 -8.10 8.57
CA ALA A 120 3.86 -8.75 7.42
C ALA A 120 4.03 -10.28 7.47
N HIS A 121 5.18 -10.78 7.89
CA HIS A 121 5.39 -12.21 8.14
C HIS A 121 4.49 -12.74 9.26
N TYR A 122 4.38 -12.00 10.37
CA TYR A 122 3.53 -12.35 11.50
C TYR A 122 2.05 -12.47 11.10
N TYR A 123 1.51 -11.44 10.43
CA TYR A 123 0.12 -11.47 9.98
C TYR A 123 -0.14 -12.55 8.93
N ALA A 124 0.81 -12.83 8.03
CA ALA A 124 0.67 -13.92 7.07
C ALA A 124 0.61 -15.30 7.75
N ALA A 125 1.41 -15.51 8.81
CA ALA A 125 1.35 -16.72 9.60
C ALA A 125 0.00 -16.85 10.34
N MET A 126 -0.51 -15.77 10.93
CA MET A 126 -1.85 -15.76 11.56
C MET A 126 -2.96 -16.07 10.55
N ASN A 127 -2.88 -15.51 9.35
CA ASN A 127 -3.84 -15.79 8.28
C ASN A 127 -3.88 -17.28 7.94
N PHE A 128 -2.72 -17.92 7.77
CA PHE A 128 -2.66 -19.36 7.54
C PHE A 128 -3.21 -20.17 8.70
N PHE A 129 -2.93 -19.76 9.94
CA PHE A 129 -3.53 -20.40 11.11
C PHE A 129 -5.07 -20.35 11.04
N PHE A 130 -5.66 -19.19 10.76
CA PHE A 130 -7.10 -19.06 10.64
C PHE A 130 -7.69 -19.84 9.45
N LEU A 131 -7.00 -19.86 8.31
CA LEU A 131 -7.41 -20.62 7.13
C LEU A 131 -7.34 -22.14 7.36
N SER A 132 -6.29 -22.61 8.03
CA SER A 132 -6.14 -24.04 8.37
C SER A 132 -7.27 -24.54 9.27
N ARG A 133 -7.72 -23.70 10.21
CA ARG A 133 -8.88 -24.01 11.07
C ARG A 133 -10.21 -24.01 10.29
N ALA A 134 -10.25 -23.42 9.11
CA ALA A 134 -11.42 -23.32 8.24
C ALA A 134 -11.37 -24.28 7.04
N GLU A 135 -10.38 -25.19 6.97
CA GLU A 135 -10.15 -26.16 5.89
C GLU A 135 -10.26 -25.57 4.46
N LYS A 136 -9.59 -24.44 4.21
CA LYS A 136 -9.39 -23.90 2.85
C LYS A 136 -7.99 -23.34 2.68
N VAL A 137 -7.19 -23.88 1.75
CA VAL A 137 -5.94 -23.23 1.30
C VAL A 137 -5.65 -23.58 -0.17
N GLU A 138 -5.74 -22.57 -1.05
CA GLU A 138 -5.34 -22.57 -2.48
C GLU A 138 -4.37 -21.37 -2.75
N PRO A 139 -3.60 -21.32 -3.87
CA PRO A 139 -2.22 -20.80 -3.89
C PRO A 139 -2.04 -19.28 -3.98
N TRP A 140 -0.75 -18.91 -3.87
CA TRP A 140 -0.17 -17.57 -3.84
C TRP A 140 -0.30 -16.83 -5.18
N GLU A 141 -1.16 -15.84 -5.24
CA GLU A 141 -1.22 -14.90 -6.36
C GLU A 141 -0.70 -13.53 -5.98
N ILE A 142 -0.05 -12.87 -6.93
CA ILE A 142 0.47 -11.53 -6.76
C ILE A 142 -0.62 -10.54 -7.19
N PRO A 143 -1.21 -9.76 -6.27
CA PRO A 143 -2.18 -8.73 -6.64
C PRO A 143 -1.52 -7.66 -7.50
N GLU A 144 -2.22 -7.27 -8.56
CA GLU A 144 -1.86 -6.14 -9.39
C GLU A 144 -2.66 -4.92 -8.94
N LEU A 145 -1.94 -3.87 -8.50
CA LEU A 145 -2.54 -2.57 -8.25
C LEU A 145 -2.72 -1.87 -9.60
N LYS A 146 -3.95 -1.83 -10.11
CA LYS A 146 -4.31 -1.18 -11.39
C LYS A 146 -5.03 0.15 -11.12
N ALA A 147 -4.91 1.10 -12.04
CA ALA A 147 -5.65 2.36 -11.97
C ALA A 147 -7.16 2.11 -12.13
N GLY A 148 -8.01 2.85 -11.39
CA GLY A 148 -9.47 2.82 -11.55
C GLY A 148 -10.28 2.15 -10.41
N ASN A 149 -9.84 2.27 -9.16
CA ASN A 149 -10.51 1.77 -7.94
C ASN A 149 -10.52 0.25 -7.70
N ASP A 150 -9.95 -0.54 -8.61
CA ASP A 150 -10.03 -2.00 -8.54
C ASP A 150 -8.66 -2.65 -8.30
N VAL A 151 -8.54 -3.38 -7.19
CA VAL A 151 -7.46 -4.37 -7.02
C VAL A 151 -7.88 -5.64 -7.75
N VAL A 152 -7.09 -6.04 -8.74
CA VAL A 152 -7.36 -7.26 -9.49
C VAL A 152 -6.48 -8.39 -8.96
N PHE A 153 -7.14 -9.47 -8.57
CA PHE A 153 -6.50 -10.76 -8.36
C PHE A 153 -6.64 -11.58 -9.64
N PRO A 154 -5.57 -12.21 -10.15
CA PRO A 154 -5.73 -13.18 -11.22
C PRO A 154 -6.77 -14.25 -10.84
N ARG A 155 -7.45 -14.84 -11.83
CA ARG A 155 -8.23 -16.06 -11.58
C ARG A 155 -7.32 -17.25 -11.89
N VAL A 156 -7.26 -18.21 -10.98
CA VAL A 156 -6.78 -19.56 -11.27
C VAL A 156 -7.63 -20.05 -12.45
N SER A 157 -6.99 -20.41 -13.56
CA SER A 157 -7.68 -21.15 -14.63
C SER A 157 -8.13 -22.47 -14.03
N GLU A 158 -9.44 -22.69 -13.96
CA GLU A 158 -9.97 -24.03 -13.70
C GLU A 158 -9.57 -24.91 -14.91
N GLU A 159 -8.49 -25.68 -14.77
CA GLU A 159 -8.21 -26.85 -15.62
C GLU A 159 -8.89 -28.09 -15.05
#